data_AF-F8NWE2-F1
#
_entry.id   AF-F8NWE2-F1
#
_cell.length_a   1.000
_cell.length_b   1.000
_cell.length_c   1.000
_cell.angle_alpha   90.00
_cell.angle_beta   90.00
_cell.angle_gamma   90.00
#
_symmetry.space_group_name_H-M   'P 1'
#
loop_
_entity.id
_entity.type
_entity.pdbx_description
1 polymer ?
#
loop_
_entity_poly.entity_id
_entity_poly.type
_entity_poly.pdbx_seq_one_letter_code
_entity_poly.pdbx_strand_id
1 'polypeptide(L)'
;MLASAEGDLMITGPALCLYFAALRSTTNPASVPLPRRSKTSPPVELSESNCPPLFVSFLRVWSSNVPRIQSLAPQYQHDLARVICGLEPLSQPPDPNLNGISADLRAVAIEISQRRSFQDRYASDLQAALDAGSPSGRSSLRVKASFVPPPVYDPSPISPSSSKTSFGRSPSPTILTANSPAIEFIRETLYASLADVLERTPSLRRLLKRDPSRAYFASVSFAILDVAVTAVTPTGAVMGVLGKELTLEECPKELQPFMAELAAIGNAAREMEEEDDEVAMRCAERGDDIPEPRLDRVRKVLEGGVGYQEGREREGQGRRSVEGRAVAFTNRINALGLGISKIKAFRDRQADVFKVLAGIE
;
A
#
# COMPACT_ATOMS: atom_id res chain seq x y z
N MET A 1 -1.08 3.18 23.99
CA MET A 1 -1.76 2.49 22.87
C MET A 1 -1.53 3.16 21.52
N LEU A 2 -1.57 4.50 21.39
CA LEU A 2 -1.29 5.21 20.12
C LEU A 2 0.18 5.16 19.67
N ALA A 3 1.14 4.98 20.58
CA ALA A 3 2.57 4.92 20.28
C ALA A 3 2.99 3.66 19.47
N SER A 4 2.18 2.60 19.47
CA SER A 4 2.45 1.40 18.65
C SER A 4 1.83 1.49 17.24
N ALA A 5 0.96 2.47 17.00
CA ALA A 5 0.32 2.73 15.70
C ALA A 5 1.10 3.75 14.86
N GLU A 6 2.25 4.23 15.36
CA GLU A 6 3.08 5.25 14.71
C GLU A 6 3.71 4.74 13.40
N GLY A 7 3.81 3.41 13.23
CA GLY A 7 4.42 2.79 12.05
C GLY A 7 3.69 3.04 10.74
N ASP A 8 2.35 3.25 10.75
CA ASP A 8 1.61 3.39 9.50
C ASP A 8 0.20 3.98 9.67
N LEU A 9 0.12 5.23 10.13
CA LEU A 9 -1.15 5.94 10.33
C LEU A 9 -1.95 6.10 9.02
N MET A 10 -1.28 6.01 7.88
CA MET A 10 -1.87 6.17 6.55
C MET A 10 -2.62 4.94 6.06
N ILE A 11 -2.30 3.76 6.59
CA ILE A 11 -2.98 2.52 6.24
C ILE A 11 -3.84 2.06 7.40
N THR A 12 -3.29 2.08 8.62
CA THR A 12 -3.97 1.61 9.83
C THR A 12 -5.21 2.44 10.14
N GLY A 13 -5.12 3.78 10.04
CA GLY A 13 -6.24 4.68 10.28
C GLY A 13 -7.43 4.40 9.36
N PRO A 14 -7.27 4.46 8.03
CA PRO A 14 -8.33 4.13 7.08
C PRO A 14 -8.83 2.67 7.21
N ALA A 15 -7.97 1.70 7.48
CA ALA A 15 -8.38 0.30 7.69
C ALA A 15 -9.29 0.16 8.92
N LEU A 16 -8.97 0.83 10.03
CA LEU A 16 -9.84 0.90 11.21
C LEU A 16 -11.16 1.62 10.90
N CYS A 17 -11.14 2.68 10.10
CA CYS A 17 -12.38 3.34 9.64
C CYS A 17 -13.28 2.37 8.87
N LEU A 18 -12.73 1.57 7.97
CA LEU A 18 -13.47 0.53 7.23
C LEU A 18 -14.02 -0.55 8.15
N TYR A 19 -13.23 -0.99 9.13
CA TYR A 19 -13.64 -1.95 10.15
C TYR A 19 -14.82 -1.44 11.01
N PHE A 20 -14.72 -0.23 11.56
CA PHE A 20 -15.82 0.36 12.33
C PHE A 20 -17.04 0.68 11.49
N ALA A 21 -16.86 1.03 10.20
CA ALA A 21 -17.97 1.16 9.26
C ALA A 21 -18.67 -0.19 9.06
N ALA A 22 -17.92 -1.29 8.95
CA ALA A 22 -18.49 -2.64 8.83
C ALA A 22 -19.32 -3.01 10.06
N LEU A 23 -18.82 -2.78 11.27
CA LEU A 23 -19.56 -3.05 12.51
C LEU A 23 -20.88 -2.25 12.62
N ARG A 24 -20.93 -1.04 12.05
CA ARG A 24 -22.11 -0.17 12.07
C ARG A 24 -23.02 -0.32 10.85
N SER A 25 -22.62 -1.14 9.86
CA SER A 25 -23.38 -1.33 8.64
C SER A 25 -24.69 -2.06 8.95
N THR A 26 -25.79 -1.53 8.43
CA THR A 26 -27.15 -2.09 8.61
C THR A 26 -27.85 -2.40 7.28
N THR A 27 -27.12 -2.27 6.18
CA THR A 27 -27.61 -2.41 4.81
C THR A 27 -27.42 -3.83 4.29
N ASN A 28 -28.25 -4.25 3.33
CA ASN A 28 -28.17 -5.59 2.72
C ASN A 28 -28.42 -5.53 1.20
N PRO A 29 -27.41 -5.76 0.34
CA PRO A 29 -26.01 -6.06 0.67
C PRO A 29 -25.33 -4.90 1.40
N ALA A 30 -24.26 -5.19 2.14
CA ALA A 30 -23.55 -4.18 2.91
C ALA A 30 -23.04 -3.04 2.00
N SER A 31 -23.35 -1.81 2.40
CA SER A 31 -23.16 -0.59 1.64
C SER A 31 -22.85 0.61 2.55
N VAL A 32 -22.27 1.66 1.97
CA VAL A 32 -21.96 2.92 2.65
C VAL A 32 -23.03 3.96 2.30
N PRO A 33 -23.72 4.57 3.29
CA PRO A 33 -24.67 5.64 3.03
C PRO A 33 -23.93 6.91 2.56
N LEU A 34 -24.42 7.54 1.49
CA LEU A 34 -23.86 8.77 0.95
C LEU A 34 -24.41 10.01 1.68
N PRO A 35 -23.61 11.09 1.81
CA PRO A 35 -24.08 12.35 2.35
C PRO A 35 -25.29 12.86 1.57
N ARG A 36 -26.36 13.20 2.29
CA ARG A 36 -27.58 13.74 1.68
C ARG A 36 -27.30 15.15 1.14
N ARG A 37 -27.70 15.42 -0.10
CA ARG A 37 -27.60 16.75 -0.72
C ARG A 37 -28.58 17.75 -0.09
N SER A 38 -29.69 17.27 0.46
CA SER A 38 -30.68 18.04 1.21
C SER A 38 -31.24 17.19 2.35
N LYS A 39 -31.72 17.82 3.43
CA LYS A 39 -32.43 17.11 4.51
C LYS A 39 -33.67 16.36 4.00
N THR A 40 -34.25 16.82 2.88
CA THR A 40 -35.46 16.27 2.27
C THR A 40 -35.19 15.18 1.22
N SER A 41 -33.94 15.00 0.76
CA SER A 41 -33.65 13.94 -0.22
C SER A 41 -33.62 12.56 0.46
N PRO A 42 -34.11 11.51 -0.21
CA PRO A 42 -34.01 10.15 0.32
C PRO A 42 -32.53 9.78 0.57
N PRO A 43 -32.25 8.94 1.58
CA PRO A 43 -30.93 8.37 1.75
C PRO A 43 -30.55 7.59 0.48
N VAL A 44 -29.33 7.80 -0.01
CA VAL A 44 -28.78 7.05 -1.14
C VAL A 44 -27.62 6.22 -0.60
N GLU A 45 -27.64 4.93 -0.90
CA GLU A 45 -26.59 3.99 -0.54
C GLU A 45 -25.67 3.75 -1.73
N LEU A 46 -24.38 3.54 -1.46
CA LEU A 46 -23.39 3.25 -2.49
C LEU A 46 -23.56 1.81 -3.00
N SER A 47 -23.95 1.65 -4.25
CA SER A 47 -24.12 0.36 -4.93
C SER A 47 -23.09 0.20 -6.04
N GLU A 48 -22.92 -1.01 -6.58
CA GLU A 48 -22.07 -1.20 -7.77
C GLU A 48 -22.52 -0.37 -8.98
N SER A 49 -23.81 -0.05 -9.08
CA SER A 49 -24.39 0.72 -10.19
C SER A 49 -24.16 2.23 -10.09
N ASN A 50 -23.93 2.77 -8.88
CA ASN A 50 -23.67 4.19 -8.66
C ASN A 50 -22.25 4.50 -8.16
N CYS A 51 -21.46 3.47 -7.87
CA CYS A 51 -20.06 3.57 -7.50
C CYS A 51 -19.22 3.87 -8.74
N PRO A 52 -18.29 4.85 -8.70
CA PRO A 52 -17.41 5.09 -9.83
C PRO A 52 -16.58 3.82 -10.13
N PRO A 53 -16.35 3.46 -11.41
CA PRO A 53 -15.77 2.17 -11.79
C PRO A 53 -14.46 1.80 -11.09
N LEU A 54 -13.64 2.81 -10.76
CA LEU A 54 -12.36 2.63 -10.06
C LEU A 54 -12.49 2.21 -8.58
N PHE A 55 -13.67 2.35 -7.97
CA PHE A 55 -13.93 2.04 -6.56
C PHE A 55 -14.81 0.80 -6.37
N VAL A 56 -15.36 0.24 -7.46
CA VAL A 56 -16.27 -0.91 -7.40
C VAL A 56 -15.61 -2.11 -6.72
N SER A 57 -14.34 -2.39 -7.03
CA SER A 57 -13.62 -3.50 -6.39
C SER A 57 -13.39 -3.27 -4.90
N PHE A 58 -13.21 -2.01 -4.47
CA PHE A 58 -13.05 -1.67 -3.05
C PHE A 58 -14.35 -1.92 -2.29
N LEU A 59 -15.48 -1.50 -2.89
CA LEU A 59 -16.82 -1.75 -2.35
C LEU A 59 -17.11 -3.25 -2.24
N ARG A 60 -16.73 -4.04 -3.26
CA ARG A 60 -16.91 -5.50 -3.24
C ARG A 60 -16.12 -6.17 -2.11
N VAL A 61 -14.82 -5.89 -2.02
CA VAL A 61 -13.96 -6.46 -0.98
C VAL A 61 -14.40 -6.03 0.42
N TRP A 62 -14.80 -4.77 0.60
CA TRP A 62 -15.32 -4.32 1.90
C TRP A 62 -16.66 -4.99 2.23
N SER A 63 -17.63 -4.97 1.31
CA SER A 63 -18.97 -5.55 1.52
C SER A 63 -18.94 -7.07 1.74
N SER A 64 -18.01 -7.79 1.08
CA SER A 64 -17.81 -9.23 1.29
C SER A 64 -17.25 -9.55 2.68
N ASN A 65 -16.52 -8.61 3.30
CA ASN A 65 -15.99 -8.75 4.65
C ASN A 65 -16.96 -8.30 5.75
N VAL A 66 -17.98 -7.49 5.46
CA VAL A 66 -18.93 -7.01 6.48
C VAL A 66 -19.61 -8.15 7.25
N PRO A 67 -20.24 -9.16 6.62
CA PRO A 67 -20.87 -10.25 7.36
C PRO A 67 -19.88 -11.04 8.22
N ARG A 68 -18.65 -11.24 7.71
CA ARG A 68 -17.58 -11.95 8.43
C ARG A 68 -17.21 -11.20 9.69
N ILE A 69 -16.98 -9.89 9.60
CA ILE A 69 -16.68 -9.01 10.73
C ILE A 69 -17.80 -9.04 11.76
N GLN A 70 -19.05 -8.88 11.33
CA GLN A 70 -20.21 -8.85 12.22
C GLN A 70 -20.47 -10.20 12.90
N SER A 71 -20.07 -11.31 12.27
CA SER A 71 -20.20 -12.65 12.85
C SER A 71 -19.14 -13.00 13.91
N LEU A 72 -18.04 -12.23 14.00
CA LEU A 72 -17.00 -12.46 15.01
C LEU A 72 -17.55 -12.22 16.41
N ALA A 73 -17.16 -13.08 17.36
CA ALA A 73 -17.41 -12.84 18.77
C ALA A 73 -16.68 -11.55 19.25
N PRO A 74 -17.16 -10.85 20.30
CA PRO A 74 -16.60 -9.57 20.73
C PRO A 74 -15.08 -9.59 21.01
N GLN A 75 -14.56 -10.69 21.55
CA GLN A 75 -13.12 -10.86 21.77
C GLN A 75 -12.32 -10.92 20.45
N TYR A 76 -12.86 -11.58 19.42
CA TYR A 76 -12.21 -11.67 18.11
C TYR A 76 -12.40 -10.39 17.28
N GLN A 77 -13.46 -9.62 17.52
CA GLN A 77 -13.59 -8.25 17.00
C GLN A 77 -12.49 -7.34 17.54
N HIS A 78 -12.23 -7.40 18.85
CA HIS A 78 -11.10 -6.68 19.44
C HIS A 78 -9.76 -7.15 18.86
N ASP A 79 -9.57 -8.46 18.72
CA ASP A 79 -8.35 -9.01 18.10
C ASP A 79 -8.19 -8.61 16.63
N LEU A 80 -9.27 -8.50 15.86
CA LEU A 80 -9.19 -7.99 14.50
C LEU A 80 -8.64 -6.55 14.47
N ALA A 81 -9.12 -5.68 15.37
CA ALA A 81 -8.59 -4.32 15.48
C ALA A 81 -7.10 -4.30 15.85
N ARG A 82 -6.64 -5.25 16.67
CA ARG A 82 -5.23 -5.43 17.01
C ARG A 82 -4.41 -5.85 15.80
N VAL A 83 -4.87 -6.87 15.07
CA VAL A 83 -4.19 -7.38 13.85
C VAL A 83 -4.11 -6.29 12.78
N ILE A 84 -5.16 -5.47 12.60
CA ILE A 84 -5.13 -4.30 11.70
C ILE A 84 -4.01 -3.32 12.08
N CYS A 85 -3.78 -3.14 13.38
CA CYS A 85 -2.70 -2.31 13.93
C CYS A 85 -1.32 -3.00 13.95
N GLY A 86 -1.17 -4.20 13.38
CA GLY A 86 0.08 -4.96 13.42
C GLY A 86 0.41 -5.54 14.79
N LEU A 87 -0.59 -5.72 15.66
CA LEU A 87 -0.44 -6.33 16.98
C LEU A 87 -0.94 -7.76 16.99
N GLU A 88 -0.34 -8.61 17.81
CA GLU A 88 -0.77 -9.99 17.99
C GLU A 88 -2.17 -10.08 18.64
N PRO A 89 -3.00 -11.05 18.24
CA PRO A 89 -4.30 -11.31 18.88
C PRO A 89 -4.10 -11.77 20.34
N LEU A 90 -5.05 -11.44 21.22
CA LEU A 90 -5.01 -11.84 22.63
C LEU A 90 -5.73 -13.17 22.89
N SER A 91 -6.78 -13.47 22.12
CA SER A 91 -7.58 -14.66 22.33
C SER A 91 -6.81 -15.92 21.93
N GLN A 92 -7.01 -16.99 22.69
CA GLN A 92 -6.42 -18.30 22.45
C GLN A 92 -7.52 -19.37 22.42
N PRO A 93 -7.66 -20.16 21.33
CA PRO A 93 -6.89 -20.05 20.08
C PRO A 93 -7.27 -18.81 19.26
N PRO A 94 -6.35 -18.27 18.43
CA PRO A 94 -6.65 -17.17 17.53
C PRO A 94 -7.63 -17.61 16.43
N ASP A 95 -8.57 -16.73 16.06
CA ASP A 95 -9.47 -17.01 14.94
C ASP A 95 -8.68 -16.98 13.62
N PRO A 96 -8.73 -18.05 12.80
CA PRO A 96 -7.92 -18.16 11.59
C PRO A 96 -8.28 -17.13 10.51
N ASN A 97 -9.45 -16.51 10.58
CA ASN A 97 -9.93 -15.55 9.59
C ASN A 97 -9.38 -14.13 9.81
N LEU A 98 -8.85 -13.82 11.00
CA LEU A 98 -8.45 -12.44 11.36
C LEU A 98 -7.42 -11.87 10.38
N ASN A 99 -6.40 -12.67 10.03
CA ASN A 99 -5.36 -12.24 9.10
C ASN A 99 -5.91 -11.98 7.70
N GLY A 100 -6.82 -12.82 7.21
CA GLY A 100 -7.45 -12.62 5.91
C GLY A 100 -8.31 -11.34 5.87
N ILE A 101 -9.17 -11.15 6.87
CA ILE A 101 -10.01 -9.95 6.97
C ILE A 101 -9.15 -8.70 7.10
N SER A 102 -8.12 -8.73 7.95
CA SER A 102 -7.19 -7.61 8.11
C SER A 102 -6.43 -7.30 6.82
N ALA A 103 -6.00 -8.32 6.07
CA ALA A 103 -5.30 -8.13 4.80
C ALA A 103 -6.21 -7.45 3.76
N ASP A 104 -7.46 -7.89 3.65
CA ASP A 104 -8.45 -7.28 2.75
C ASP A 104 -8.71 -5.80 3.10
N LEU A 105 -8.94 -5.50 4.39
CA LEU A 105 -9.18 -4.13 4.85
C LEU A 105 -7.95 -3.23 4.64
N ARG A 106 -6.74 -3.73 4.91
CA ARG A 106 -5.49 -3.00 4.68
C ARG A 106 -5.24 -2.79 3.19
N ALA A 107 -5.59 -3.74 2.32
CA ALA A 107 -5.45 -3.59 0.88
C ALA A 107 -6.33 -2.44 0.35
N VAL A 108 -7.60 -2.40 0.77
CA VAL A 108 -8.51 -1.28 0.45
C VAL A 108 -7.95 0.05 0.98
N ALA A 109 -7.47 0.06 2.24
CA ALA A 109 -6.89 1.24 2.86
C ALA A 109 -5.66 1.76 2.11
N ILE A 110 -4.75 0.87 1.70
CA ILE A 110 -3.56 1.19 0.90
C ILE A 110 -3.96 1.90 -0.39
N GLU A 111 -4.88 1.34 -1.17
CA GLU A 111 -5.24 1.91 -2.48
C GLU A 111 -6.04 3.20 -2.40
N ILE A 112 -6.88 3.35 -1.38
CA ILE A 112 -7.53 4.64 -1.11
C ILE A 112 -6.46 5.67 -0.69
N SER A 113 -5.50 5.26 0.13
CA SER A 113 -4.40 6.11 0.57
C SER A 113 -3.41 6.44 -0.54
N GLN A 114 -3.36 5.75 -1.67
CA GLN A 114 -2.56 6.18 -2.82
C GLN A 114 -3.08 7.49 -3.46
N ARG A 115 -4.31 7.91 -3.14
CA ARG A 115 -4.96 9.06 -3.77
C ARG A 115 -4.74 10.33 -2.95
N ARG A 116 -4.07 11.34 -3.54
CA ARG A 116 -3.86 12.66 -2.92
C ARG A 116 -5.13 13.29 -2.35
N SER A 117 -6.24 13.21 -3.08
CA SER A 117 -7.51 13.82 -2.63
C SER A 117 -8.07 13.20 -1.36
N PHE A 118 -7.88 11.89 -1.17
CA PHE A 118 -8.25 11.21 0.07
C PHE A 118 -7.30 11.64 1.19
N GLN A 119 -6.02 11.58 0.89
CA GLN A 119 -4.89 11.99 1.72
C GLN A 119 -5.09 13.38 2.34
N ASP A 120 -5.42 14.39 1.54
CA ASP A 120 -5.67 15.77 1.99
C ASP A 120 -6.92 15.88 2.88
N ARG A 121 -8.02 15.21 2.51
CA ARG A 121 -9.27 15.21 3.29
C ARG A 121 -9.12 14.50 4.62
N TYR A 122 -8.51 13.32 4.62
CA TYR A 122 -8.29 12.51 5.81
C TYR A 122 -7.43 13.26 6.84
N ALA A 123 -6.38 13.96 6.39
CA ALA A 123 -5.56 14.79 7.26
C ALA A 123 -6.37 15.92 7.93
N SER A 124 -7.23 16.59 7.15
CA SER A 124 -8.13 17.64 7.66
C SER A 124 -9.11 17.09 8.70
N ASP A 125 -9.77 15.97 8.38
CA ASP A 125 -10.77 15.36 9.26
C ASP A 125 -10.13 14.83 10.56
N LEU A 126 -8.94 14.22 10.47
CA LEU A 126 -8.19 13.75 11.62
C LEU A 126 -7.76 14.90 12.53
N GLN A 127 -7.26 16.00 11.95
CA GLN A 127 -6.90 17.17 12.73
C GLN A 127 -8.11 17.78 13.43
N ALA A 128 -9.26 17.88 12.73
CA ALA A 128 -10.50 18.36 13.34
C ALA A 128 -10.97 17.47 14.51
N ALA A 129 -10.83 16.15 14.38
CA ALA A 129 -11.15 15.21 15.46
C ALA A 129 -10.21 15.35 16.67
N LEU A 130 -8.91 15.55 16.43
CA LEU A 130 -7.92 15.80 17.49
C LEU A 130 -8.19 17.13 18.22
N ASP A 131 -8.55 18.17 17.47
CA ASP A 131 -8.87 19.50 17.99
C ASP A 131 -10.16 19.46 18.84
N ALA A 132 -11.18 18.71 18.41
CA ALA A 132 -12.42 18.51 19.15
C ALA A 132 -12.24 17.69 20.45
N GLY A 133 -11.23 16.82 20.50
CA GLY A 133 -10.92 15.96 21.65
C GLY A 133 -10.03 16.61 22.72
N SER A 134 -9.50 17.82 22.50
CA SER A 134 -8.65 18.50 23.48
C SER A 134 -9.48 19.36 24.45
N PRO A 135 -9.62 18.95 25.73
CA PRO A 135 -10.28 19.79 26.73
C PRO A 135 -9.45 21.05 26.97
N SER A 136 -10.15 22.18 27.05
CA SER A 136 -9.60 23.53 27.11
C SER A 136 -8.45 23.69 28.12
N GLY A 137 -7.27 24.10 27.64
CA GLY A 137 -6.39 24.99 28.41
C GLY A 137 -5.20 24.43 29.19
N ARG A 138 -4.80 23.16 29.09
CA ARG A 138 -3.50 22.70 29.64
C ARG A 138 -2.63 22.01 28.61
N SER A 139 -1.51 22.66 28.28
CA SER A 139 -0.43 22.23 27.39
C SER A 139 0.10 20.82 27.72
N SER A 140 0.17 19.93 26.73
CA SER A 140 1.43 19.64 25.99
C SER A 140 1.18 18.54 24.95
N LEU A 141 1.74 18.71 23.74
CA LEU A 141 1.60 17.89 22.52
C LEU A 141 0.43 18.30 21.62
N ARG A 142 0.65 19.40 20.86
CA ARG A 142 -0.07 19.59 19.59
C ARG A 142 0.38 18.49 18.64
N VAL A 143 -0.31 17.35 18.66
CA VAL A 143 -0.11 16.28 17.68
C VAL A 143 -0.62 16.81 16.35
N LYS A 144 0.31 17.25 15.50
CA LYS A 144 0.00 17.51 14.09
C LYS A 144 0.01 16.18 13.38
N ALA A 145 -1.08 15.84 12.70
CA ALA A 145 -1.04 14.75 11.74
C ALA A 145 -0.05 15.12 10.63
N SER A 146 1.17 14.56 10.67
CA SER A 146 2.17 14.73 9.63
C SER A 146 1.78 13.82 8.47
N PHE A 147 1.06 14.40 7.52
CA PHE A 147 0.52 13.67 6.40
C PHE A 147 1.06 14.32 5.11
N VAL A 148 1.85 13.55 4.35
CA VAL A 148 2.51 14.06 3.14
C VAL A 148 1.83 13.44 1.92
N PRO A 149 1.01 14.20 1.18
CA PRO A 149 0.33 13.71 0.00
C PRO A 149 1.31 13.25 -1.08
N PRO A 150 1.03 12.13 -1.80
CA PRO A 150 1.80 11.74 -2.97
C PRO A 150 1.75 12.85 -4.01
N PRO A 151 2.77 13.00 -4.87
CA PRO A 151 2.83 14.08 -5.85
C PRO A 151 1.57 14.13 -6.74
N VAL A 152 1.16 15.34 -7.12
CA VAL A 152 0.10 15.51 -8.14
C VAL A 152 0.66 15.03 -9.47
N TYR A 153 0.04 14.03 -10.09
CA TYR A 153 0.32 13.68 -11.47
C TYR A 153 -0.77 14.29 -12.34
N ASP A 154 -0.52 15.51 -12.80
CA ASP A 154 -1.36 16.13 -13.81
C ASP A 154 -0.76 15.73 -15.18
N PRO A 155 -1.46 14.95 -16.03
CA PRO A 155 -0.99 14.72 -17.40
C PRO A 155 -0.96 16.09 -18.08
N SER A 156 0.24 16.68 -18.18
CA SER A 156 0.39 18.05 -18.64
C SER A 156 -0.23 18.21 -20.04
N PRO A 157 -1.12 19.19 -20.27
CA PRO A 157 -1.43 19.62 -21.62
C PRO A 157 -0.16 20.24 -22.23
N ILE A 158 0.25 19.73 -23.37
CA ILE A 158 1.37 20.27 -24.16
C ILE A 158 1.01 21.70 -24.56
N SER A 159 1.68 22.71 -24.00
CA SER A 159 1.84 24.05 -24.60
C SER A 159 2.96 24.86 -23.92
N PRO A 160 3.64 25.77 -24.63
CA PRO A 160 5.01 26.17 -24.32
C PRO A 160 5.12 27.42 -23.42
N SER A 161 6.26 27.47 -22.72
CA SER A 161 6.98 28.61 -22.12
C SER A 161 6.18 29.83 -21.62
N SER A 162 6.28 30.10 -20.31
CA SER A 162 6.63 31.46 -19.87
C SER A 162 7.43 31.42 -18.57
N SER A 163 8.67 31.87 -18.67
CA SER A 163 9.58 32.14 -17.56
C SER A 163 9.07 33.36 -16.77
N LYS A 164 8.76 33.18 -15.49
CA LYS A 164 8.78 34.28 -14.51
C LYS A 164 9.48 33.81 -13.25
N THR A 165 10.69 34.34 -13.10
CA THR A 165 11.51 34.33 -11.90
C THR A 165 10.83 35.15 -10.80
N SER A 166 10.74 34.59 -9.60
CA SER A 166 10.67 35.39 -8.37
C SER A 166 11.41 34.67 -7.25
N PHE A 167 12.43 35.36 -6.75
CA PHE A 167 13.27 34.98 -5.62
C PHE A 167 12.53 35.11 -4.28
N GLY A 168 12.92 34.28 -3.31
CA GLY A 168 12.93 34.68 -1.90
C GLY A 168 12.16 33.80 -0.94
N ARG A 169 12.74 32.65 -0.54
CA ARG A 169 12.56 32.10 0.82
C ARG A 169 13.86 31.43 1.28
N SER A 170 14.37 31.92 2.41
CA SER A 170 15.58 31.46 3.09
C SER A 170 15.52 29.95 3.42
N PRO A 171 16.63 29.21 3.27
CA PRO A 171 16.67 27.79 3.61
C PRO A 171 16.81 27.63 5.13
N SER A 172 15.80 27.04 5.77
CA SER A 172 16.01 26.32 7.03
C SER A 172 16.90 25.10 6.75
N PRO A 173 17.85 24.74 7.64
CA PRO A 173 18.76 23.62 7.41
C PRO A 173 17.96 22.32 7.39
N THR A 174 17.84 21.71 6.22
CA THR A 174 17.34 20.35 6.08
C THR A 174 18.50 19.41 6.38
N ILE A 175 18.38 18.59 7.42
CA ILE A 175 19.41 17.63 7.93
C ILE A 175 19.62 16.44 6.99
N LEU A 176 19.34 16.59 5.70
CA LEU A 176 19.72 15.63 4.67
C LEU A 176 20.38 16.44 3.56
N THR A 177 21.71 16.45 3.52
CA THR A 177 22.40 16.73 2.28
C THR A 177 21.94 15.65 1.30
N ALA A 178 21.28 16.04 0.21
CA ALA A 178 20.69 15.14 -0.78
C ALA A 178 21.73 14.28 -1.57
N ASN A 179 22.97 14.22 -1.07
CA ASN A 179 24.17 13.71 -1.71
C ASN A 179 24.90 12.68 -0.80
N SER A 180 24.19 11.99 0.09
CA SER A 180 24.79 10.86 0.80
C SER A 180 24.96 9.70 -0.19
N PRO A 181 26.15 9.06 -0.28
CA PRO A 181 26.39 7.94 -1.20
C PRO A 181 25.38 6.79 -1.07
N ALA A 182 24.84 6.56 0.14
CA ALA A 182 23.83 5.55 0.38
C ALA A 182 22.45 5.93 -0.20
N ILE A 183 22.09 7.22 -0.16
CA ILE A 183 20.83 7.70 -0.75
C ILE A 183 20.90 7.57 -2.28
N GLU A 184 22.03 7.95 -2.87
CA GLU A 184 22.27 7.81 -4.32
C GLU A 184 22.21 6.34 -4.73
N PHE A 185 22.88 5.46 -3.99
CA PHE A 185 22.82 4.01 -4.19
C PHE A 185 21.39 3.45 -4.22
N ILE A 186 20.58 3.77 -3.20
CA ILE A 186 19.20 3.26 -3.11
C ILE A 186 18.35 3.79 -4.28
N ARG A 187 18.56 5.06 -4.65
CA ARG A 187 17.85 5.67 -5.79
C ARG A 187 18.22 5.03 -7.11
N GLU A 188 19.51 4.86 -7.39
CA GLU A 188 20.00 4.26 -8.63
C GLU A 188 19.47 2.84 -8.79
N THR A 189 19.55 2.05 -7.71
CA THR A 189 19.05 0.66 -7.68
C THR A 189 17.54 0.60 -7.97
N LEU A 190 16.74 1.43 -7.28
CA LEU A 190 15.29 1.44 -7.48
C LEU A 190 14.87 2.02 -8.84
N TYR A 191 15.57 3.03 -9.35
CA TYR A 191 15.24 3.62 -10.65
C TYR A 191 15.66 2.73 -11.82
N ALA A 192 16.77 2.00 -11.71
CA ALA A 192 17.14 0.97 -12.68
C ALA A 192 16.06 -0.11 -12.74
N SER A 193 15.69 -0.68 -11.59
CA SER A 193 14.61 -1.68 -11.52
C SER A 193 13.27 -1.15 -12.02
N LEU A 194 12.93 0.12 -11.73
CA LEU A 194 11.73 0.76 -12.25
C LEU A 194 11.71 0.83 -13.79
N ALA A 195 12.84 1.15 -14.41
CA ALA A 195 12.95 1.16 -15.87
C ALA A 195 12.73 -0.25 -16.44
N ASP A 196 13.39 -1.26 -15.87
CA ASP A 196 13.24 -2.66 -16.28
C ASP A 196 11.80 -3.18 -16.11
N VAL A 197 11.10 -2.75 -15.06
CA VAL A 197 9.70 -3.10 -14.80
C VAL A 197 8.77 -2.51 -15.85
N LEU A 198 8.95 -1.24 -16.21
CA LEU A 198 8.13 -0.57 -17.22
C LEU A 198 8.38 -1.13 -18.63
N GLU A 199 9.59 -1.61 -18.89
CA GLU A 199 9.91 -2.34 -20.11
C GLU A 199 9.20 -3.70 -20.14
N ARG A 200 9.34 -4.50 -19.07
CA ARG A 200 8.81 -5.88 -18.99
C ARG A 200 7.30 -5.97 -18.77
N THR A 201 6.62 -4.89 -18.37
CA THR A 201 5.20 -4.94 -17.96
C THR A 201 4.32 -3.99 -18.80
N PRO A 202 3.91 -4.38 -20.03
CA PRO A 202 3.13 -3.53 -20.93
C PRO A 202 1.76 -3.08 -20.37
N SER A 203 1.19 -3.84 -19.43
CA SER A 203 -0.08 -3.50 -18.78
C SER A 203 0.01 -2.26 -17.90
N LEU A 204 1.17 -1.97 -17.30
CA LEU A 204 1.39 -0.72 -16.57
C LEU A 204 1.26 0.50 -17.48
N ARG A 205 1.65 0.39 -18.76
CA ARG A 205 1.48 1.46 -19.75
C ARG A 205 0.01 1.74 -20.05
N ARG A 206 -0.80 0.67 -20.18
CA ARG A 206 -2.26 0.82 -20.31
C ARG A 206 -2.88 1.43 -19.06
N LEU A 207 -2.39 1.02 -17.89
CA LEU A 207 -2.84 1.56 -16.61
C LEU A 207 -2.50 3.04 -16.47
N LEU A 208 -1.33 3.49 -16.95
CA LEU A 208 -0.92 4.90 -16.90
C LEU A 208 -1.92 5.83 -17.62
N LYS A 209 -2.55 5.36 -18.69
CA LYS A 209 -3.59 6.12 -19.42
C LYS A 209 -4.92 6.17 -18.67
N ARG A 210 -5.27 5.13 -17.92
CA ARG A 210 -6.58 4.99 -17.25
C ARG A 210 -6.59 5.51 -15.81
N ASP A 211 -5.52 5.25 -15.08
CA ASP A 211 -5.33 5.60 -13.67
C ASP A 211 -3.83 5.84 -13.41
N PRO A 212 -3.33 7.07 -13.69
CA PRO A 212 -1.91 7.39 -13.58
C PRO A 212 -1.34 7.19 -12.16
N SER A 213 -2.13 7.55 -11.14
CA SER A 213 -1.72 7.38 -9.74
C SER A 213 -1.51 5.91 -9.43
N ARG A 214 -2.46 5.04 -9.81
CA ARG A 214 -2.34 3.60 -9.60
C ARG A 214 -1.19 2.99 -10.41
N ALA A 215 -0.99 3.41 -11.66
CA ALA A 215 0.12 2.95 -12.48
C ALA A 215 1.47 3.27 -11.85
N TYR A 216 1.62 4.49 -11.33
CA TYR A 216 2.80 4.92 -10.61
C TYR A 216 3.10 4.01 -9.41
N PHE A 217 2.11 3.83 -8.54
CA PHE A 217 2.28 3.01 -7.33
C PHE A 217 2.54 1.54 -7.66
N ALA A 218 1.85 0.99 -8.65
CA ALA A 218 2.11 -0.37 -9.12
C ALA A 218 3.55 -0.51 -9.63
N SER A 219 4.04 0.45 -10.43
CA SER A 219 5.41 0.43 -10.97
C SER A 219 6.47 0.49 -9.86
N VAL A 220 6.29 1.36 -8.86
CA VAL A 220 7.19 1.44 -7.69
C VAL A 220 7.15 0.14 -6.89
N SER A 221 5.98 -0.45 -6.70
CA SER A 221 5.81 -1.68 -5.93
C SER A 221 6.41 -2.89 -6.65
N PHE A 222 6.30 -2.94 -7.97
CA PHE A 222 7.01 -3.92 -8.79
C PHE A 222 8.53 -3.74 -8.71
N ALA A 223 9.04 -2.50 -8.76
CA ALA A 223 10.47 -2.25 -8.61
C ALA A 223 10.99 -2.67 -7.23
N ILE A 224 10.22 -2.42 -6.16
CA ILE A 224 10.54 -2.91 -4.81
C ILE A 224 10.59 -4.44 -4.79
N LEU A 225 9.58 -5.12 -5.34
CA LEU A 225 9.57 -6.58 -5.41
C LEU A 225 10.76 -7.12 -6.21
N ASP A 226 11.07 -6.50 -7.35
CA ASP A 226 12.15 -6.90 -8.22
C ASP A 226 13.51 -6.74 -7.54
N VAL A 227 13.78 -5.61 -6.89
CA VAL A 227 14.97 -5.42 -6.05
C VAL A 227 15.00 -6.42 -4.89
N ALA A 228 13.87 -6.64 -4.21
CA ALA A 228 13.80 -7.57 -3.09
C ALA A 228 14.16 -9.01 -3.50
N VAL A 229 13.73 -9.45 -4.68
CA VAL A 229 13.99 -10.82 -5.16
C VAL A 229 15.38 -10.96 -5.78
N THR A 230 15.88 -9.94 -6.49
CA THR A 230 17.10 -10.06 -7.30
C THR A 230 18.36 -9.49 -6.64
N ALA A 231 18.21 -8.51 -5.75
CA ALA A 231 19.33 -7.73 -5.22
C ALA A 231 19.57 -7.92 -3.72
N VAL A 232 18.61 -8.48 -2.98
CA VAL A 232 18.79 -8.75 -1.53
C VAL A 232 19.61 -10.02 -1.32
N THR A 233 20.73 -9.88 -0.62
CA THR A 233 21.59 -11.01 -0.25
C THR A 233 20.99 -11.83 0.90
N PRO A 234 21.41 -13.10 1.13
CA PRO A 234 20.96 -13.88 2.29
C PRO A 234 21.25 -13.23 3.65
N THR A 235 22.24 -12.34 3.72
CA THR A 235 22.58 -11.60 4.94
C THR A 235 21.71 -10.35 5.14
N GLY A 236 20.83 -10.03 4.18
CA GLY A 236 19.94 -8.87 4.22
C GLY A 236 20.57 -7.57 3.71
N ALA A 237 21.76 -7.63 3.11
CA ALA A 237 22.33 -6.50 2.40
C ALA A 237 21.72 -6.36 1.00
N VAL A 238 21.88 -5.20 0.37
CA VAL A 238 21.37 -4.94 -0.98
C VAL A 238 22.52 -4.71 -1.95
N MET A 239 22.49 -5.43 -3.07
CA MET A 239 23.42 -5.29 -4.18
C MET A 239 22.92 -4.24 -5.16
N GLY A 240 23.73 -3.20 -5.40
CA GLY A 240 23.40 -2.14 -6.34
C GLY A 240 23.77 -2.49 -7.78
N VAL A 241 23.40 -1.62 -8.72
CA VAL A 241 23.61 -1.81 -10.17
C VAL A 241 25.08 -2.01 -10.55
N LEU A 242 26.00 -1.43 -9.78
CA LEU A 242 27.45 -1.55 -9.99
C LEU A 242 28.10 -2.70 -9.20
N GLY A 243 27.30 -3.63 -8.67
CA GLY A 243 27.78 -4.75 -7.84
C GLY A 243 28.30 -4.33 -6.46
N LYS A 244 28.13 -3.06 -6.08
CA LYS A 244 28.44 -2.59 -4.73
C LYS A 244 27.37 -3.08 -3.76
N GLU A 245 27.79 -3.52 -2.58
CA GLU A 245 26.91 -3.92 -1.49
C GLU A 245 26.63 -2.72 -0.58
N LEU A 246 25.39 -2.62 -0.08
CA LEU A 246 25.01 -1.71 1.00
C LEU A 246 24.39 -2.52 2.14
N THR A 247 25.09 -2.52 3.27
CA THR A 247 24.62 -3.12 4.52
C THR A 247 23.70 -2.18 5.30
N LEU A 248 22.96 -2.71 6.27
CA LEU A 248 22.09 -1.90 7.13
C LEU A 248 22.86 -0.87 7.96
N GLU A 249 24.10 -1.20 8.36
CA GLU A 249 24.97 -0.36 9.17
C GLU A 249 25.51 0.85 8.39
N GLU A 250 25.75 0.68 7.09
CA GLU A 250 26.16 1.74 6.17
C GLU A 250 24.98 2.64 5.74
N CYS A 251 23.75 2.20 6.01
CA CYS A 251 22.55 2.95 5.70
C CYS A 251 22.32 4.09 6.72
N PRO A 252 22.02 5.33 6.26
CA PRO A 252 21.60 6.42 7.13
C PRO A 252 20.45 6.00 8.05
N LYS A 253 20.48 6.43 9.32
CA LYS A 253 19.51 6.00 10.35
C LYS A 253 18.06 6.20 9.93
N GLU A 254 17.78 7.24 9.17
CA GLU A 254 16.43 7.57 8.69
C GLU A 254 15.91 6.58 7.62
N LEU A 255 16.82 5.88 6.92
CA LEU A 255 16.52 4.91 5.87
C LEU A 255 16.69 3.46 6.32
N GLN A 256 17.30 3.22 7.48
CA GLN A 256 17.43 1.87 8.05
C GLN A 256 16.09 1.12 8.13
N PRO A 257 14.97 1.72 8.57
CA PRO A 257 13.68 1.02 8.58
C PRO A 257 13.22 0.57 7.19
N PHE A 258 13.47 1.40 6.15
CA PHE A 258 13.15 1.05 4.76
C PHE A 258 14.02 -0.12 4.29
N MET A 259 15.33 -0.08 4.54
CA MET A 259 16.25 -1.13 4.13
C MET A 259 15.97 -2.45 4.86
N ALA A 260 15.67 -2.39 6.16
CA ALA A 260 15.31 -3.56 6.95
C ALA A 260 14.02 -4.23 6.43
N GLU A 261 12.99 -3.45 6.08
CA GLU A 261 11.77 -4.01 5.49
C GLU A 261 12.00 -4.56 4.09
N LEU A 262 12.82 -3.89 3.25
CA LEU A 262 13.18 -4.38 1.93
C LEU A 262 13.88 -5.75 2.02
N ALA A 263 14.84 -5.88 2.94
CA ALA A 263 15.52 -7.14 3.21
C ALA A 263 14.56 -8.22 3.73
N ALA A 264 13.65 -7.86 4.65
CA ALA A 264 12.64 -8.78 5.17
C ALA A 264 11.64 -9.25 4.10
N ILE A 265 11.30 -8.40 3.13
CA ILE A 265 10.49 -8.79 1.96
C ILE A 265 11.28 -9.75 1.08
N GLY A 266 12.57 -9.48 0.82
CA GLY A 266 13.43 -10.35 0.00
C GLY A 266 13.59 -11.74 0.60
N ASN A 267 13.86 -11.83 1.90
CA ASN A 267 13.96 -13.10 2.61
C ASN A 267 12.64 -13.89 2.56
N ALA A 268 11.52 -13.23 2.82
CA ALA A 268 10.20 -13.87 2.76
C ALA A 268 9.83 -14.30 1.32
N ALA A 269 10.24 -13.55 0.29
CA ALA A 269 10.04 -13.95 -1.10
C ALA A 269 10.80 -15.24 -1.43
N ARG A 270 12.05 -15.35 -0.97
CA ARG A 270 12.89 -16.54 -1.17
C ARG A 270 12.33 -17.76 -0.46
N GLU A 271 11.90 -17.61 0.80
CA GLU A 271 11.23 -18.68 1.54
C GLU A 271 9.96 -19.14 0.81
N MET A 272 9.19 -18.19 0.25
CA MET A 272 8.00 -18.52 -0.55
C MET A 272 8.33 -19.29 -1.83
N GLU A 273 9.41 -18.92 -2.54
CA GLU A 273 9.88 -19.63 -3.74
C GLU A 273 10.38 -21.05 -3.39
N GLU A 274 11.21 -21.19 -2.36
CA GLU A 274 11.72 -22.49 -1.90
C GLU A 274 10.58 -23.44 -1.51
N GLU A 275 9.62 -22.96 -0.73
CA GLU A 275 8.43 -23.74 -0.37
C GLU A 275 7.54 -24.07 -1.60
N ASP A 276 7.42 -23.16 -2.57
CA ASP A 276 6.66 -23.40 -3.80
C ASP A 276 7.34 -24.45 -4.69
N ASP A 277 8.67 -24.42 -4.80
CA ASP A 277 9.48 -25.41 -5.51
C ASP A 277 9.33 -26.80 -4.85
N GLU A 278 9.36 -26.88 -3.52
CA GLU A 278 9.11 -28.13 -2.79
C GLU A 278 7.70 -28.69 -3.00
N VAL A 279 6.69 -27.82 -3.09
CA VAL A 279 5.32 -28.24 -3.41
C VAL A 279 5.24 -28.70 -4.86
N ALA A 280 5.85 -27.97 -5.79
CA ALA A 280 5.85 -28.30 -7.21
C ALA A 280 6.53 -29.65 -7.48
N MET A 281 7.69 -29.92 -6.85
CA MET A 281 8.38 -31.21 -6.94
C MET A 281 7.49 -32.35 -6.43
N ARG A 282 6.86 -32.20 -5.26
CA ARG A 282 5.95 -33.22 -4.70
C ARG A 282 4.72 -33.48 -5.58
N CYS A 283 4.15 -32.44 -6.18
CA CYS A 283 3.03 -32.58 -7.13
C CYS A 283 3.48 -33.30 -8.40
N ALA A 284 4.64 -32.92 -8.95
CA ALA A 284 5.20 -33.55 -10.14
C ALA A 284 5.49 -35.04 -9.93
N GLU A 285 6.04 -35.43 -8.78
CA GLU A 285 6.28 -36.83 -8.41
C GLU A 285 4.99 -37.66 -8.34
N ARG A 286 3.88 -37.06 -7.94
CA ARG A 286 2.56 -37.70 -7.83
C ARG A 286 1.76 -37.68 -9.13
N GLY A 287 2.20 -36.91 -10.12
CA GLY A 287 1.43 -36.63 -11.34
C GLY A 287 0.23 -35.70 -11.09
N ASP A 288 0.26 -34.92 -10.00
CA ASP A 288 -0.76 -33.93 -9.68
C ASP A 288 -0.47 -32.60 -10.41
N ASP A 289 -1.52 -31.78 -10.60
CA ASP A 289 -1.37 -30.42 -11.15
C ASP A 289 -0.52 -29.55 -10.23
N ILE A 290 0.53 -28.94 -10.80
CA ILE A 290 1.41 -28.01 -10.08
C ILE A 290 0.64 -26.71 -9.83
N PRO A 291 0.48 -26.28 -8.56
CA PRO A 291 -0.18 -25.03 -8.27
C PRO A 291 0.63 -23.84 -8.78
N GLU A 292 -0.06 -22.75 -9.13
CA GLU A 292 0.62 -21.51 -9.48
C GLU A 292 1.52 -21.02 -8.33
N PRO A 293 2.74 -20.52 -8.60
CA PRO A 293 3.59 -19.91 -7.59
C PRO A 293 2.94 -18.70 -6.89
N ARG A 294 3.23 -18.52 -5.60
CA ARG A 294 2.71 -17.41 -4.81
C ARG A 294 3.23 -16.06 -5.28
N LEU A 295 4.48 -15.96 -5.72
CA LEU A 295 5.01 -14.70 -6.24
C LEU A 295 4.32 -14.28 -7.55
N ASP A 296 3.88 -15.23 -8.38
CA ASP A 296 3.08 -14.90 -9.57
C ASP A 296 1.71 -14.35 -9.19
N ARG A 297 1.08 -14.88 -8.14
CA ARG A 297 -0.12 -14.27 -7.54
C ARG A 297 0.15 -12.87 -7.02
N VAL A 298 1.26 -12.65 -6.31
CA VAL A 298 1.65 -11.32 -5.82
C VAL A 298 1.79 -10.33 -6.96
N ARG A 299 2.44 -10.72 -8.07
CA ARG A 299 2.55 -9.88 -9.29
C ARG A 299 1.18 -9.54 -9.85
N LYS A 300 0.27 -10.51 -9.95
CA LYS A 300 -1.11 -10.28 -10.41
C LYS A 300 -1.88 -9.33 -9.50
N VAL A 301 -1.73 -9.42 -8.17
CA VAL A 301 -2.37 -8.50 -7.23
C VAL A 301 -1.77 -7.10 -7.33
N LEU A 302 -0.45 -6.96 -7.52
CA LEU A 302 0.20 -5.67 -7.76
C LEU A 302 -0.29 -4.99 -9.05
N GLU A 303 -0.48 -5.76 -10.12
CA GLU A 303 -0.97 -5.26 -11.41
C GLU A 303 -2.48 -4.95 -11.39
N GLY A 304 -3.26 -5.85 -10.78
CA GLY A 304 -4.71 -5.89 -10.81
C GLY A 304 -5.39 -5.09 -9.71
N GLY A 305 -4.69 -4.91 -8.59
CA GLY A 305 -5.14 -4.12 -7.45
C GLY A 305 -6.13 -4.86 -6.58
N VAL A 306 -6.72 -4.13 -5.65
CA VAL A 306 -7.72 -4.68 -4.72
C VAL A 306 -8.88 -5.32 -5.48
N GLY A 307 -9.23 -6.55 -5.13
CA GLY A 307 -10.35 -7.30 -5.71
C GLY A 307 -10.07 -7.94 -7.08
N TYR A 308 -8.81 -7.95 -7.55
CA TYR A 308 -8.44 -8.62 -8.80
C TYR A 308 -8.76 -10.12 -8.80
N GLN A 309 -8.55 -10.81 -7.67
CA GLN A 309 -8.80 -12.25 -7.53
C GLN A 309 -10.29 -12.60 -7.41
N GLU A 310 -11.09 -11.80 -6.68
CA GLU A 310 -12.56 -11.99 -6.57
C GLU A 310 -13.26 -11.96 -7.94
N GLY A 311 -12.70 -11.25 -8.93
CA GLY A 311 -13.21 -11.21 -10.30
C GLY A 311 -12.98 -12.49 -11.11
N ARG A 312 -12.00 -13.32 -10.73
CA ARG A 312 -11.63 -14.56 -11.44
C ARG A 312 -12.16 -15.82 -10.74
N GLU A 313 -12.49 -15.73 -9.46
CA GLU A 313 -12.83 -16.86 -8.58
C GLU A 313 -14.33 -17.17 -8.45
N ARG A 314 -15.22 -16.50 -9.22
CA ARG A 314 -16.59 -17.03 -9.41
C ARG A 314 -16.61 -18.46 -9.98
N GLU A 315 -15.46 -18.99 -10.40
CA GLU A 315 -15.30 -20.33 -10.96
C GLU A 315 -14.61 -21.36 -10.03
N GLY A 316 -14.12 -21.00 -8.83
CA GLY A 316 -13.34 -21.94 -7.99
C GLY A 316 -13.49 -21.73 -6.48
N GLN A 317 -14.46 -22.41 -5.85
CA GLN A 317 -14.64 -22.41 -4.39
C GLN A 317 -13.51 -23.21 -3.71
N GLY A 318 -12.63 -22.56 -2.93
CA GLY A 318 -11.94 -23.28 -1.83
C GLY A 318 -10.54 -22.86 -1.36
N ARG A 319 -9.84 -21.86 -1.93
CA ARG A 319 -8.40 -21.62 -1.61
C ARG A 319 -8.04 -20.29 -0.92
N ARG A 320 -8.99 -19.70 -0.19
CA ARG A 320 -8.82 -18.37 0.46
C ARG A 320 -7.67 -18.25 1.47
N SER A 321 -7.21 -19.36 2.08
CA SER A 321 -6.10 -19.34 3.06
C SER A 321 -4.75 -18.97 2.41
N VAL A 322 -4.53 -19.38 1.16
CA VAL A 322 -3.29 -19.06 0.41
C VAL A 322 -3.38 -17.65 -0.19
N GLU A 323 -4.59 -17.23 -0.60
CA GLU A 323 -4.87 -15.88 -1.10
C GLU A 323 -4.61 -14.81 -0.05
N GLY A 324 -5.02 -15.04 1.20
CA GLY A 324 -4.75 -14.12 2.31
C GLY A 324 -3.26 -13.87 2.54
N ARG A 325 -2.40 -14.88 2.31
CA ARG A 325 -0.93 -14.73 2.41
C ARG A 325 -0.38 -13.87 1.26
N ALA A 326 -0.85 -14.07 0.03
CA ALA A 326 -0.43 -13.26 -1.12
C ALA A 326 -0.85 -11.79 -0.97
N VAL A 327 -2.11 -11.53 -0.55
CA VAL A 327 -2.60 -10.17 -0.30
C VAL A 327 -1.83 -9.51 0.85
N ALA A 328 -1.57 -10.23 1.94
CA ALA A 328 -0.77 -9.71 3.05
C ALA A 328 0.66 -9.36 2.61
N PHE A 329 1.30 -10.20 1.79
CA PHE A 329 2.62 -9.95 1.24
C PHE A 329 2.62 -8.74 0.29
N THR A 330 1.65 -8.65 -0.61
CA THR A 330 1.45 -7.48 -1.47
C THR A 330 1.23 -6.20 -0.66
N ASN A 331 0.50 -6.27 0.46
CA ASN A 331 0.30 -5.13 1.35
C ASN A 331 1.61 -4.63 1.97
N ARG A 332 2.56 -5.52 2.30
CA ARG A 332 3.88 -5.12 2.79
C ARG A 332 4.66 -4.34 1.73
N ILE A 333 4.68 -4.85 0.50
CA ILE A 333 5.34 -4.19 -0.64
C ILE A 333 4.71 -2.82 -0.91
N ASN A 334 3.39 -2.74 -1.01
CA ASN A 334 2.67 -1.49 -1.27
C ASN A 334 2.85 -0.48 -0.12
N ALA A 335 2.88 -0.95 1.14
CA ALA A 335 3.15 -0.09 2.29
C ALA A 335 4.57 0.50 2.24
N LEU A 336 5.57 -0.30 1.86
CA LEU A 336 6.93 0.17 1.64
C LEU A 336 6.98 1.22 0.50
N GLY A 337 6.23 0.99 -0.59
CA GLY A 337 6.05 1.93 -1.69
C GLY A 337 5.37 3.25 -1.30
N LEU A 338 4.44 3.21 -0.34
CA LEU A 338 3.88 4.44 0.25
C LEU A 338 4.91 5.14 1.15
N GLY A 339 5.68 4.37 1.92
CA GLY A 339 6.76 4.88 2.77
C GLY A 339 7.81 5.66 2.00
N ILE A 340 8.27 5.14 0.85
CA ILE A 340 9.32 5.79 0.06
C ILE A 340 8.89 7.15 -0.50
N SER A 341 7.60 7.32 -0.81
CA SER A 341 7.04 8.59 -1.30
C SER A 341 7.10 9.73 -0.26
N LYS A 342 7.25 9.40 1.03
CA LYS A 342 7.41 10.38 2.12
C LYS A 342 8.82 10.95 2.20
N ILE A 343 9.81 10.20 1.71
CA ILE A 343 11.20 10.60 1.80
C ILE A 343 11.46 11.65 0.73
N LYS A 344 11.74 12.89 1.17
CA LYS A 344 11.94 14.05 0.30
C LYS A 344 12.93 13.78 -0.84
N ALA A 345 14.04 13.09 -0.55
CA ALA A 345 15.07 12.76 -1.54
C ALA A 345 14.54 11.94 -2.73
N PHE A 346 13.58 11.05 -2.49
CA PHE A 346 12.93 10.25 -3.54
C PHE A 346 11.83 11.06 -4.22
N ARG A 347 10.95 11.70 -3.43
CA ARG A 347 9.83 12.50 -3.94
C ARG A 347 10.25 13.55 -4.96
N ASP A 348 11.35 14.26 -4.70
CA ASP A 348 11.76 15.41 -5.50
C ASP A 348 12.25 15.02 -6.91
N ARG A 349 12.76 13.79 -7.16
CA ARG A 349 13.09 13.33 -8.54
C ARG A 349 12.11 12.29 -9.10
N GLN A 350 11.18 11.77 -8.30
CA GLN A 350 10.22 10.77 -8.76
C GLN A 350 9.33 11.30 -9.91
N ALA A 351 8.95 12.58 -9.87
CA ALA A 351 8.20 13.21 -10.94
C ALA A 351 8.99 13.26 -12.27
N ASP A 352 10.29 13.59 -12.19
CA ASP A 352 11.16 13.69 -13.36
C ASP A 352 11.42 12.32 -13.98
N VAL A 353 11.67 11.30 -13.15
CA VAL A 353 11.91 9.92 -13.59
C VAL A 353 10.69 9.38 -14.33
N PHE A 354 9.49 9.55 -13.79
CA PHE A 354 8.28 9.10 -14.48
C PHE A 354 7.99 9.92 -15.74
N LYS A 355 8.31 11.20 -15.76
CA LYS A 355 8.14 12.02 -16.98
C LYS A 355 9.07 11.56 -18.10
N VAL A 356 10.30 11.18 -17.75
CA VAL A 356 11.26 10.59 -18.70
C VAL A 356 10.78 9.20 -19.14
N LEU A 357 10.46 8.31 -18.20
CA LEU A 357 10.04 6.94 -18.50
C LEU A 357 8.69 6.85 -19.23
N ALA A 358 7.78 7.82 -19.01
CA ALA A 358 6.55 7.95 -19.78
C ALA A 358 6.76 8.58 -21.17
N GLY A 359 7.90 9.25 -21.39
CA GLY A 359 8.29 9.85 -22.66
C GLY A 359 9.20 8.99 -23.53
N ILE A 360 9.67 7.84 -23.03
CA ILE A 360 10.31 6.79 -23.84
C ILE A 360 9.17 6.04 -24.56
N GLU A 361 8.70 6.64 -25.64
CA GLU A 361 7.81 6.03 -26.65
C GLU A 361 8.58 5.73 -27.93
#